data_AF-A0A946ESL6-F1
#
_entry.id   AF-A0A946ESL6-F1
#
_cell.length_a   1.000
_cell.length_b   1.000
_cell.length_c   1.000
_cell.angle_alpha   90.00
_cell.angle_beta   90.00
_cell.angle_gamma   90.00
#
_symmetry.space_group_name_H-M   'P 1'
#
loop_
_entity.id
_entity.type
_entity.pdbx_description
1 polymer ?
#
loop_
_entity_poly.entity_id
_entity_poly.type
_entity_poly.pdbx_seq_one_letter_code
_entity_poly.pdbx_strand_id
1 'polypeptide(L)'
;MRLLAISDLHLANAINREAFEPLADHGEDWVILAGDVAEKAEHLELAFRRFGEAFSRVFWVPGNHELWSVAVNGEEPLRGEARYRYLVELAREHGVVTPEDPFVEWPGEGPGGYPGDETEPGVKYLIAPLFLLYDYSFRPADVALADVRAWAEEEHTVCSDEFMLHSAPFASRADWCAQRCLEAEGRLAEIGAEYRPVLINHWPLRADLIRIPRVPRFTPWCGTTRTEDWHRRYRAAVVVTGHLHTRRTDWIDGTRFEEVSLGYPRQWDRSRDVSSYFREILPGR
;
A
#
# COMPACT_ATOMS: atom_id res chain seq x y z
N MET A 1 -10.78 8.09 -18.83
CA MET A 1 -10.79 7.72 -17.41
C MET A 1 -9.62 6.78 -17.14
N ARG A 2 -8.86 7.04 -16.08
CA ARG A 2 -7.67 6.29 -15.68
C ARG A 2 -7.74 5.95 -14.19
N LEU A 3 -7.10 4.85 -13.82
CA LEU A 3 -6.80 4.52 -12.44
C LEU A 3 -5.34 4.87 -12.19
N LEU A 4 -5.09 5.85 -11.35
CA LEU A 4 -3.75 6.27 -10.96
C LEU A 4 -3.38 5.71 -9.58
N ALA A 5 -2.09 5.65 -9.26
CA ALA A 5 -1.60 5.22 -7.96
C ALA A 5 -0.35 5.97 -7.51
N ILE A 6 -0.25 6.17 -6.20
CA ILE A 6 0.91 6.70 -5.51
C ILE A 6 0.92 6.20 -4.06
N SER A 7 2.10 6.11 -3.44
CA SER A 7 2.26 5.79 -2.03
C SER A 7 3.41 6.59 -1.41
N ASP A 8 3.59 6.44 -0.11
CA ASP A 8 4.75 6.95 0.60
C ASP A 8 4.87 8.48 0.44
N LEU A 9 3.75 9.18 0.65
CA LEU A 9 3.68 10.63 0.55
C LEU A 9 4.35 11.32 1.75
N HIS A 10 4.37 10.68 2.92
CA HIS A 10 5.03 11.18 4.13
C HIS A 10 4.70 12.65 4.45
N LEU A 11 3.40 12.99 4.49
CA LEU A 11 2.91 14.37 4.60
C LEU A 11 3.16 15.03 5.97
N ALA A 12 3.73 14.33 6.96
CA ALA A 12 4.29 15.03 8.12
C ALA A 12 5.50 15.87 7.75
N ASN A 13 6.23 15.51 6.68
CA ASN A 13 7.26 16.35 6.12
C ASN A 13 6.64 17.52 5.36
N ALA A 14 6.95 18.74 5.79
CA ALA A 14 6.40 19.96 5.20
C ALA A 14 6.69 20.09 3.69
N ILE A 15 7.87 19.66 3.23
CA ILE A 15 8.25 19.73 1.80
C ILE A 15 7.34 18.83 0.97
N ASN A 16 7.12 17.60 1.42
CA ASN A 16 6.21 16.69 0.71
C ASN A 16 4.77 17.22 0.79
N ARG A 17 4.33 17.73 1.95
CA ARG A 17 2.98 18.27 2.11
C ARG A 17 2.70 19.48 1.22
N GLU A 18 3.63 20.42 1.14
CA GLU A 18 3.53 21.60 0.26
C GLU A 18 3.48 21.19 -1.22
N ALA A 19 4.16 20.11 -1.61
CA ALA A 19 4.11 19.60 -2.98
C ALA A 19 2.74 19.06 -3.40
N PHE A 20 1.89 18.66 -2.46
CA PHE A 20 0.51 18.21 -2.70
C PHE A 20 -0.56 19.29 -2.49
N GLU A 21 -0.17 20.48 -2.01
CA GLU A 21 -1.11 21.59 -1.84
C GLU A 21 -1.75 22.06 -3.17
N PRO A 22 -1.03 22.11 -4.31
CA PRO A 22 -1.62 22.45 -5.62
C PRO A 22 -2.06 21.23 -6.44
N LEU A 23 -2.77 20.26 -5.83
CA LEU A 23 -3.26 19.10 -6.58
C LEU A 23 -4.27 19.53 -7.67
N ALA A 24 -3.95 19.25 -8.93
CA ALA A 24 -4.80 19.60 -10.07
C ALA A 24 -6.10 18.77 -10.06
N ASP A 25 -7.13 19.26 -10.73
CA ASP A 25 -8.35 18.49 -10.98
C ASP A 25 -8.06 17.38 -12.01
N HIS A 26 -8.35 16.13 -11.62
CA HIS A 26 -8.20 14.93 -12.44
C HIS A 26 -9.55 14.41 -12.98
N GLY A 27 -10.64 15.12 -12.74
CA GLY A 27 -11.96 14.85 -13.30
C GLY A 27 -12.47 13.45 -12.93
N GLU A 28 -12.76 12.64 -13.95
CA GLU A 28 -13.33 11.30 -13.77
C GLU A 28 -12.31 10.25 -13.29
N ASP A 29 -11.01 10.57 -13.26
CA ASP A 29 -10.00 9.59 -12.89
C ASP A 29 -10.13 9.13 -11.43
N TRP A 30 -9.68 7.91 -11.17
CA TRP A 30 -9.60 7.30 -9.83
C TRP A 30 -8.15 7.31 -9.35
N VAL A 31 -7.94 7.31 -8.03
CA VAL A 31 -6.60 7.26 -7.44
C VAL A 31 -6.50 6.26 -6.30
N ILE A 32 -5.37 5.57 -6.24
CA ILE A 32 -4.96 4.67 -5.15
C ILE A 32 -3.87 5.37 -4.34
N LEU A 33 -4.10 5.47 -3.03
CA LEU A 33 -3.11 5.85 -2.02
C LEU A 33 -2.60 4.58 -1.32
N ALA A 34 -1.48 4.03 -1.78
CA ALA A 34 -0.99 2.71 -1.38
C ALA A 34 -0.16 2.71 -0.08
N GLY A 35 -0.65 3.39 0.95
CA GLY A 35 -0.03 3.50 2.28
C GLY A 35 1.05 4.57 2.41
N ASP A 36 1.44 4.85 3.65
CA ASP A 36 2.43 5.85 4.06
C ASP A 36 2.15 7.26 3.53
N VAL A 37 0.87 7.63 3.53
CA VAL A 37 0.40 9.01 3.34
C VAL A 37 0.87 9.90 4.48
N ALA A 38 0.63 9.52 5.74
CA ALA A 38 1.05 10.31 6.91
C ALA A 38 1.00 9.54 8.24
N GLU A 39 1.80 9.96 9.24
CA GLU A 39 1.71 9.42 10.60
C GLU A 39 0.58 10.03 11.44
N LYS A 40 0.13 11.24 11.09
CA LYS A 40 -0.86 12.01 11.85
C LYS A 40 -2.22 12.01 11.17
N ALA A 41 -3.27 11.81 11.95
CA ALA A 41 -4.64 11.76 11.45
C ALA A 41 -5.02 13.07 10.74
N GLU A 42 -4.58 14.22 11.23
CA GLU A 42 -4.90 15.52 10.64
C GLU A 42 -4.27 15.70 9.25
N HIS A 43 -3.10 15.11 9.01
CA HIS A 43 -2.47 15.12 7.69
C HIS A 43 -3.11 14.09 6.76
N LEU A 44 -3.59 12.96 7.29
CA LEU A 44 -4.31 11.96 6.52
C LEU A 44 -5.69 12.50 6.08
N GLU A 45 -6.41 13.15 6.97
CA GLU A 45 -7.67 13.87 6.68
C GLU A 45 -7.46 14.94 5.59
N LEU A 46 -6.40 15.74 5.72
CA LEU A 46 -6.00 16.70 4.69
C LEU A 46 -5.81 16.02 3.33
N ALA A 47 -5.12 14.88 3.30
CA ALA A 47 -4.93 14.12 2.06
C ALA A 47 -6.28 13.65 1.48
N PHE A 48 -7.12 13.01 2.29
CA PHE A 48 -8.42 12.50 1.83
C PHE A 48 -9.30 13.60 1.25
N ARG A 49 -9.37 14.76 1.91
CA ARG A 49 -10.09 15.92 1.37
C ARG A 49 -9.52 16.37 0.03
N ARG A 50 -8.20 16.55 -0.08
CA ARG A 50 -7.55 17.06 -1.30
C ARG A 50 -7.69 16.09 -2.47
N PHE A 51 -7.43 14.81 -2.24
CA PHE A 51 -7.60 13.79 -3.28
C PHE A 51 -9.08 13.59 -3.63
N GLY A 52 -10.01 13.73 -2.68
CA GLY A 52 -11.45 13.69 -2.95
C GLY A 52 -11.98 14.91 -3.72
N GLU A 53 -11.32 16.07 -3.60
CA GLU A 53 -11.60 17.26 -4.43
C GLU A 53 -11.07 17.09 -5.87
N ALA A 54 -9.97 16.36 -6.05
CA ALA A 54 -9.27 16.22 -7.32
C ALA A 54 -9.67 14.98 -8.15
N PHE A 55 -10.16 13.91 -7.51
CA PHE A 55 -10.47 12.64 -8.17
C PHE A 55 -11.90 12.20 -7.90
N SER A 56 -12.54 11.55 -8.87
CA SER A 56 -13.92 11.08 -8.71
C SER A 56 -14.06 9.90 -7.73
N ARG A 57 -12.96 9.17 -7.47
CA ARG A 57 -12.89 8.09 -6.48
C ARG A 57 -11.47 7.96 -5.92
N VAL A 58 -11.39 7.79 -4.61
CA VAL A 58 -10.14 7.59 -3.87
C VAL A 58 -10.19 6.23 -3.18
N PHE A 59 -9.11 5.47 -3.30
CA PHE A 59 -8.87 4.22 -2.58
C PHE A 59 -7.67 4.42 -1.67
N TRP A 60 -7.74 3.92 -0.45
CA TRP A 60 -6.65 3.98 0.50
C TRP A 60 -6.42 2.61 1.13
N VAL A 61 -5.14 2.26 1.30
CA VAL A 61 -4.71 1.20 2.20
C VAL A 61 -3.74 1.80 3.22
N PRO A 62 -3.73 1.34 4.49
CA PRO A 62 -2.75 1.81 5.46
C PRO A 62 -1.36 1.25 5.14
N GLY A 63 -0.34 2.09 5.32
CA GLY A 63 1.05 1.66 5.47
C GLY A 63 1.43 1.52 6.94
N ASN A 64 2.72 1.32 7.21
CA ASN A 64 3.18 1.22 8.59
C ASN A 64 3.15 2.57 9.31
N HIS A 65 3.41 3.68 8.60
CA HIS A 65 3.43 5.02 9.19
C HIS A 65 2.06 5.45 9.70
N GLU A 66 0.98 5.12 8.99
CA GLU A 66 -0.38 5.37 9.49
C GLU A 66 -0.63 4.68 10.83
N LEU A 67 -0.03 3.52 11.07
CA LEU A 67 -0.26 2.71 12.26
C LEU A 67 0.63 3.10 13.45
N TRP A 68 1.56 4.04 13.26
CA TRP A 68 2.41 4.53 14.34
C TRP A 68 1.61 5.32 15.37
N SER A 69 1.79 4.96 16.64
CA SER A 69 1.17 5.66 17.77
C SER A 69 1.95 6.92 18.14
N VAL A 70 1.76 7.99 17.38
CA VAL A 70 2.37 9.30 17.65
C VAL A 70 1.49 10.10 18.61
N ALA A 71 2.03 10.47 19.78
CA ALA A 71 1.31 11.31 20.73
C ALA A 71 1.04 12.70 20.14
N VAL A 72 -0.18 13.21 20.32
CA VAL A 72 -0.60 14.54 19.88
C VAL A 72 -0.95 15.34 21.14
N ASN A 73 -0.32 16.50 21.31
CA ASN A 73 -0.61 17.43 22.42
C ASN A 73 -0.57 16.83 23.84
N GLY A 74 0.16 15.74 24.04
CA GLY A 74 0.28 15.05 25.33
C GLY A 74 -0.84 14.06 25.64
N GLU A 75 -1.79 13.84 24.72
CA GLU A 75 -2.80 12.79 24.84
C GLU A 75 -2.24 11.42 24.47
N GLU A 76 -2.77 10.36 25.11
CA GLU A 76 -2.40 9.00 24.76
C GLU A 76 -2.91 8.66 23.35
N PRO A 77 -2.03 8.30 22.41
CA PRO A 77 -2.45 7.99 21.06
C PRO A 77 -3.20 6.66 21.02
N LEU A 78 -4.19 6.56 20.13
CA LEU A 78 -4.75 5.27 19.74
C LEU A 78 -3.65 4.34 19.23
N ARG A 79 -3.82 3.03 19.46
CA ARG A 79 -2.83 2.00 19.16
C ARG A 79 -3.45 0.80 18.47
N GLY A 80 -2.64 0.09 17.69
CA GLY A 80 -3.01 -1.18 17.06
C GLY A 80 -4.34 -1.13 16.32
N GLU A 81 -5.18 -2.14 16.53
CA GLU A 81 -6.44 -2.26 15.80
C GLU A 81 -7.37 -1.07 16.07
N ALA A 82 -7.42 -0.53 17.30
CA ALA A 82 -8.24 0.63 17.60
C ALA A 82 -7.85 1.86 16.77
N ARG A 83 -6.55 2.07 16.56
CA ARG A 83 -6.05 3.11 15.66
C ARG A 83 -6.44 2.83 14.22
N TYR A 84 -6.23 1.61 13.74
CA TYR A 84 -6.61 1.23 12.38
C TYR A 84 -8.10 1.50 12.10
N ARG A 85 -8.98 1.07 13.01
CA ARG A 85 -10.44 1.28 12.90
C ARG A 85 -10.80 2.76 12.86
N TYR A 86 -10.17 3.57 13.71
CA TYR A 86 -10.36 5.03 13.67
C TYR A 86 -9.99 5.64 12.31
N LEU A 87 -8.87 5.21 11.71
CA LEU A 87 -8.46 5.71 10.38
C LEU A 87 -9.38 5.22 9.25
N VAL A 88 -9.95 4.02 9.36
CA VAL A 88 -10.97 3.52 8.44
C VAL A 88 -12.23 4.40 8.49
N GLU A 89 -12.71 4.75 9.68
CA GLU A 89 -13.88 5.63 9.81
C GLU A 89 -13.58 7.04 9.28
N LEU A 90 -12.39 7.60 9.56
CA LEU A 90 -11.95 8.87 8.99
C LEU A 90 -11.94 8.83 7.45
N ALA A 91 -11.43 7.76 6.84
CA ALA A 91 -11.46 7.59 5.39
C ALA A 91 -12.90 7.57 4.85
N ARG A 92 -13.80 6.84 5.52
CA ARG A 92 -15.22 6.73 5.14
C ARG A 92 -15.97 8.05 5.24
N GLU A 93 -15.67 8.89 6.24
CA GLU A 93 -16.23 10.25 6.38
C GLU A 93 -15.92 11.12 5.14
N HIS A 94 -14.82 10.85 4.45
CA HIS A 94 -14.42 11.50 3.20
C HIS A 94 -14.79 10.73 1.93
N GLY A 95 -15.58 9.65 2.04
CA GLY A 95 -15.98 8.83 0.89
C GLY A 95 -14.83 8.02 0.26
N VAL A 96 -13.72 7.87 0.97
CA VAL A 96 -12.55 7.09 0.53
C VAL A 96 -12.82 5.60 0.78
N VAL A 97 -12.55 4.77 -0.23
CA VAL A 97 -12.70 3.31 -0.13
C VAL A 97 -11.52 2.71 0.60
N THR A 98 -11.79 1.88 1.59
CA THR A 98 -10.80 1.28 2.49
C THR A 98 -10.68 -0.23 2.29
N PRO A 99 -9.70 -0.91 2.95
CA PRO A 99 -9.65 -2.36 2.98
C PRO A 99 -10.86 -3.01 3.67
N GLU A 100 -11.71 -2.28 4.37
CA GLU A 100 -12.88 -2.84 5.06
C GLU A 100 -14.18 -2.74 4.25
N ASP A 101 -14.13 -2.09 3.08
CA ASP A 101 -15.28 -1.89 2.20
C ASP A 101 -15.30 -2.94 1.07
N PRO A 102 -16.47 -3.22 0.46
CA PRO A 102 -16.56 -4.10 -0.71
C PRO A 102 -15.62 -3.70 -1.85
N PHE A 103 -15.09 -4.68 -2.57
CA PHE A 103 -14.29 -4.41 -3.77
C PHE A 103 -15.14 -3.71 -4.82
N VAL A 104 -14.55 -2.74 -5.52
CA VAL A 104 -15.28 -1.85 -6.43
C VAL A 104 -14.99 -2.24 -7.87
N GLU A 105 -16.04 -2.44 -8.68
CA GLU A 105 -15.88 -2.68 -10.12
C GLU A 105 -15.31 -1.43 -10.80
N TRP A 106 -14.21 -1.61 -11.53
CA TRP A 106 -13.60 -0.57 -12.36
C TRP A 106 -14.42 -0.40 -13.65
N PRO A 107 -14.93 0.81 -13.93
CA PRO A 107 -15.81 1.04 -15.08
C PRO A 107 -15.06 1.29 -16.40
N GLY A 108 -13.72 1.42 -16.35
CA GLY A 108 -12.89 1.77 -17.51
C GLY A 108 -12.33 0.55 -18.24
N GLU A 109 -11.41 0.84 -19.18
CA GLU A 109 -10.65 -0.20 -19.89
C GLU A 109 -9.74 -0.98 -18.94
N GLY A 110 -9.55 -2.27 -19.24
CA GLY A 110 -8.57 -3.11 -18.58
C GLY A 110 -7.12 -2.70 -18.83
N PRO A 111 -6.15 -3.45 -18.27
CA PRO A 111 -4.75 -3.20 -18.56
C PRO A 111 -4.50 -3.37 -20.07
N GLY A 112 -3.57 -2.59 -20.61
CA GLY A 112 -3.10 -2.72 -21.98
C GLY A 112 -1.61 -2.45 -22.08
N GLY A 113 -0.99 -2.83 -23.20
CA GLY A 113 0.40 -2.47 -23.52
C GLY A 113 1.46 -3.58 -23.38
N TYR A 114 1.07 -4.84 -23.13
CA TYR A 114 2.00 -5.98 -23.08
C TYR A 114 1.69 -7.06 -24.15
N PRO A 115 2.70 -7.77 -24.71
CA PRO A 115 2.48 -8.91 -25.60
C PRO A 115 1.75 -10.06 -24.89
N GLY A 116 0.51 -10.35 -25.30
CA GLY A 116 -0.34 -11.38 -24.69
C GLY A 116 -1.34 -10.84 -23.66
N ASP A 117 -1.30 -9.54 -23.37
CA ASP A 117 -2.32 -8.80 -22.61
C ASP A 117 -3.36 -8.23 -23.58
N GLU A 118 -3.93 -9.12 -24.40
CA GLU A 118 -5.15 -8.79 -25.12
C GLU A 118 -6.26 -8.73 -24.08
N THR A 119 -6.93 -7.58 -23.96
CA THR A 119 -8.11 -7.44 -23.12
C THR A 119 -9.11 -8.50 -23.54
N GLU A 120 -9.18 -9.60 -22.78
CA GLU A 120 -10.09 -10.69 -23.07
C GLU A 120 -11.52 -10.13 -23.04
N PRO A 121 -12.29 -10.25 -24.14
CA PRO A 121 -13.64 -9.72 -24.20
C PRO A 121 -14.49 -10.27 -23.05
N GLY A 122 -15.08 -9.38 -22.27
CA GLY A 122 -15.98 -9.74 -21.15
C GLY A 122 -15.31 -9.88 -19.79
N VAL A 123 -13.98 -9.74 -19.68
CA VAL A 123 -13.31 -9.65 -18.37
C VAL A 123 -13.57 -8.29 -17.74
N LYS A 124 -13.97 -8.32 -16.47
CA LYS A 124 -14.18 -7.14 -15.62
C LYS A 124 -13.07 -7.01 -14.59
N TYR A 125 -12.86 -5.81 -14.07
CA TYR A 125 -11.79 -5.53 -13.12
C TYR A 125 -12.36 -5.07 -11.78
N LEU A 126 -11.77 -5.54 -10.68
CA LEU A 126 -12.12 -5.12 -9.32
C LEU A 126 -10.95 -4.39 -8.69
N ILE A 127 -11.20 -3.25 -8.05
CA ILE A 127 -10.20 -2.59 -7.21
C ILE A 127 -10.27 -3.22 -5.83
N ALA A 128 -9.19 -3.85 -5.39
CA ALA A 128 -9.12 -4.63 -4.16
C ALA A 128 -8.08 -4.06 -3.18
N PRO A 129 -8.47 -3.08 -2.34
CA PRO A 129 -7.65 -2.60 -1.23
C PRO A 129 -7.47 -3.69 -0.17
N LEU A 130 -6.23 -3.95 0.24
CA LEU A 130 -5.85 -4.94 1.24
C LEU A 130 -5.02 -4.27 2.33
N PHE A 131 -5.07 -4.84 3.54
CA PHE A 131 -4.19 -4.46 4.64
C PHE A 131 -3.68 -5.73 5.30
N LEU A 132 -2.39 -6.05 5.07
CA LEU A 132 -1.82 -7.36 5.40
C LEU A 132 -0.68 -7.35 6.43
N LEU A 133 -0.04 -6.20 6.69
CA LEU A 133 1.22 -6.11 7.46
C LEU A 133 2.32 -7.08 6.94
N TYR A 134 3.10 -7.62 7.87
CA TYR A 134 4.23 -8.52 7.72
C TYR A 134 4.32 -9.44 8.93
N ASP A 135 5.01 -10.57 8.76
CA ASP A 135 5.17 -11.61 9.79
C ASP A 135 6.65 -12.03 9.98
N TYR A 136 7.59 -11.21 9.52
CA TYR A 136 9.03 -11.46 9.57
C TYR A 136 9.49 -12.68 8.75
N SER A 137 8.64 -13.26 7.90
CA SER A 137 9.01 -14.44 7.10
C SER A 137 9.94 -14.12 5.91
N PHE A 138 10.09 -12.84 5.56
CA PHE A 138 11.09 -12.37 4.58
C PHE A 138 12.51 -12.19 5.14
N ARG A 139 12.75 -12.58 6.40
CA ARG A 139 14.11 -12.72 6.94
C ARG A 139 14.87 -13.85 6.24
N PRO A 140 16.22 -13.85 6.24
CA PRO A 140 17.01 -15.00 5.81
C PRO A 140 16.64 -16.28 6.57
N ALA A 141 16.61 -17.42 5.89
CA ALA A 141 16.15 -18.70 6.46
C ALA A 141 17.00 -19.19 7.65
N ASP A 142 18.27 -18.76 7.71
CA ASP A 142 19.22 -19.04 8.79
C ASP A 142 19.10 -18.10 9.99
N VAL A 143 18.30 -17.03 9.90
CA VAL A 143 18.02 -16.11 11.01
C VAL A 143 16.75 -16.57 11.73
N ALA A 144 16.88 -16.94 13.01
CA ALA A 144 15.74 -17.28 13.84
C ALA A 144 14.86 -16.05 14.10
N LEU A 145 13.54 -16.24 14.24
CA LEU A 145 12.60 -15.15 14.45
C LEU A 145 12.95 -14.28 15.67
N ALA A 146 13.37 -14.92 16.77
CA ALA A 146 13.76 -14.24 18.00
C ALA A 146 14.99 -13.33 17.83
N ASP A 147 15.82 -13.60 16.82
CA ASP A 147 17.09 -12.92 16.59
C ASP A 147 16.98 -11.81 15.53
N VAL A 148 15.86 -11.69 14.81
CA VAL A 148 15.67 -10.74 13.70
C VAL A 148 16.06 -9.31 14.07
N ARG A 149 15.63 -8.84 15.24
CA ARG A 149 15.93 -7.47 15.69
C ARG A 149 17.42 -7.30 16.00
N ALA A 150 18.05 -8.27 16.66
CA ALA A 150 19.49 -8.22 16.95
C ALA A 150 20.31 -8.27 15.65
N TRP A 151 19.93 -9.16 14.73
CA TRP A 151 20.54 -9.29 13.41
C TRP A 151 20.42 -7.99 12.58
N ALA A 152 19.27 -7.32 12.59
CA ALA A 152 19.14 -6.03 11.89
C ALA A 152 19.90 -4.88 12.59
N GLU A 153 20.02 -4.92 13.92
CA GLU A 153 20.74 -3.91 14.70
C GLU A 153 22.25 -3.90 14.38
N GLU A 154 22.84 -5.04 14.02
CA GLU A 154 24.25 -5.12 13.59
C GLU A 154 24.58 -4.21 12.39
N GLU A 155 23.58 -3.84 11.58
CA GLU A 155 23.71 -2.89 10.47
C GLU A 155 22.93 -1.59 10.70
N HIS A 156 22.43 -1.35 11.92
CA HIS A 156 21.60 -0.20 12.28
C HIS A 156 20.35 -0.03 11.41
N THR A 157 19.70 -1.14 11.04
CA THR A 157 18.51 -1.14 10.18
C THR A 157 17.25 -1.65 10.88
N VAL A 158 17.17 -1.55 12.22
CA VAL A 158 15.95 -1.92 12.95
C VAL A 158 14.81 -0.98 12.54
N CYS A 159 13.67 -1.57 12.18
CA CYS A 159 12.49 -0.81 11.80
C CYS A 159 11.88 -0.08 13.01
N SER A 160 11.50 1.19 12.82
CA SER A 160 10.82 2.01 13.84
C SER A 160 9.50 1.39 14.31
N ASP A 161 8.88 0.54 13.49
CA ASP A 161 7.67 -0.21 13.85
C ASP A 161 7.83 -1.02 15.14
N GLU A 162 9.04 -1.50 15.45
CA GLU A 162 9.32 -2.23 16.69
C GLU A 162 8.97 -1.43 17.95
N PHE A 163 8.96 -0.10 17.83
CA PHE A 163 8.69 0.84 18.92
C PHE A 163 7.35 1.56 18.76
N MET A 164 6.92 1.80 17.52
CA MET A 164 5.80 2.70 17.21
C MET A 164 4.53 1.97 16.75
N LEU A 165 4.66 0.77 16.16
CA LEU A 165 3.54 -0.01 15.62
C LEU A 165 3.14 -1.09 16.62
N HIS A 166 2.18 -0.74 17.48
CA HIS A 166 1.60 -1.67 18.44
C HIS A 166 0.60 -2.62 17.77
N SER A 167 0.56 -3.89 18.17
CA SER A 167 -0.32 -4.91 17.57
C SER A 167 -1.58 -5.22 18.37
N ALA A 168 -1.84 -4.57 19.50
CA ALA A 168 -2.99 -4.88 20.34
C ALA A 168 -4.31 -4.80 19.52
N PRO A 169 -5.26 -5.74 19.70
CA PRO A 169 -5.30 -6.79 20.73
C PRO A 169 -4.50 -8.07 20.41
N PHE A 170 -3.87 -8.15 19.23
CA PHE A 170 -3.05 -9.29 18.83
C PHE A 170 -1.76 -9.37 19.63
N ALA A 171 -1.34 -10.60 19.96
CA ALA A 171 -0.14 -10.85 20.76
C ALA A 171 1.15 -10.38 20.06
N SER A 172 1.16 -10.36 18.73
CA SER A 172 2.26 -9.84 17.92
C SER A 172 1.77 -9.25 16.60
N ARG A 173 2.65 -8.52 15.90
CA ARG A 173 2.42 -8.05 14.53
C ARG A 173 2.24 -9.21 13.54
N ALA A 174 2.94 -10.33 13.77
CA ALA A 174 2.79 -11.55 12.98
C ALA A 174 1.40 -12.18 13.16
N ASP A 175 0.87 -12.21 14.39
CA ASP A 175 -0.49 -12.71 14.64
C ASP A 175 -1.54 -11.81 13.98
N TRP A 176 -1.34 -10.48 14.03
CA TRP A 176 -2.21 -9.54 13.31
C TRP A 176 -2.14 -9.76 11.80
N CYS A 177 -0.94 -9.86 11.23
CA CYS A 177 -0.71 -10.19 9.82
C CYS A 177 -1.43 -11.48 9.42
N ALA A 178 -1.31 -12.55 10.22
CA ALA A 178 -1.96 -13.82 9.95
C ALA A 178 -3.49 -13.71 9.91
N GLN A 179 -4.10 -12.97 10.85
CA GLN A 179 -5.54 -12.70 10.86
C GLN A 179 -5.97 -11.90 9.63
N ARG A 180 -5.24 -10.83 9.31
CA ARG A 180 -5.51 -10.01 8.13
C ARG A 180 -5.42 -10.79 6.82
N CYS A 181 -4.44 -11.67 6.70
CA CYS A 181 -4.33 -12.56 5.56
C CYS A 181 -5.51 -13.54 5.47
N LEU A 182 -5.98 -14.11 6.59
CA LEU A 182 -7.16 -15.00 6.60
C LEU A 182 -8.41 -14.28 6.10
N GLU A 183 -8.66 -13.06 6.57
CA GLU A 183 -9.80 -12.24 6.16
C GLU A 183 -9.73 -11.88 4.66
N ALA A 184 -8.56 -11.47 4.19
CA ALA A 184 -8.33 -11.15 2.78
C ALA A 184 -8.49 -12.37 1.87
N GLU A 185 -7.97 -13.54 2.26
CA GLU A 185 -8.13 -14.78 1.49
C GLU A 185 -9.59 -15.16 1.30
N GLY A 186 -10.41 -15.02 2.35
CA GLY A 186 -11.85 -15.29 2.27
C GLY A 186 -12.53 -14.41 1.22
N ARG A 187 -12.27 -13.11 1.26
CA ARG A 187 -12.85 -12.14 0.32
C ARG A 187 -12.34 -12.31 -1.12
N LEU A 188 -11.06 -12.59 -1.29
CA LEU A 188 -10.47 -12.83 -2.61
C LEU A 188 -10.96 -14.14 -3.23
N ALA A 189 -11.28 -15.16 -2.41
CA ALA A 189 -11.83 -16.42 -2.88
C ALA A 189 -13.28 -16.31 -3.39
N GLU A 190 -14.01 -15.28 -2.97
CA GLU A 190 -15.39 -15.00 -3.43
C GLU A 190 -15.43 -14.30 -4.80
N ILE A 191 -14.29 -13.88 -5.36
CA ILE A 191 -14.23 -13.20 -6.65
C ILE A 191 -14.59 -14.17 -7.79
N GLY A 192 -15.63 -13.81 -8.54
CA GLY A 192 -16.10 -14.54 -9.73
C GLY A 192 -15.03 -14.75 -10.79
N ALA A 193 -15.22 -15.75 -11.65
CA ALA A 193 -14.25 -16.09 -12.70
C ALA A 193 -14.14 -15.01 -13.79
N GLU A 194 -15.20 -14.23 -13.98
CA GLU A 194 -15.30 -13.10 -14.91
C GLU A 194 -14.56 -11.84 -14.43
N TYR A 195 -14.10 -11.83 -13.17
CA TYR A 195 -13.41 -10.71 -12.55
C TYR A 195 -11.91 -10.98 -12.38
N ARG A 196 -11.10 -9.95 -12.62
CA ARG A 196 -9.67 -9.91 -12.28
C ARG A 196 -9.39 -8.74 -11.32
N PRO A 197 -8.86 -8.98 -10.12
CA PRO A 197 -8.60 -7.89 -9.18
C PRO A 197 -7.31 -7.13 -9.50
N VAL A 198 -7.31 -5.82 -9.27
CA VAL A 198 -6.13 -5.02 -8.98
C VAL A 198 -5.88 -5.13 -7.48
N LEU A 199 -4.87 -5.90 -7.08
CA LEU A 199 -4.52 -6.08 -5.68
C LEU A 199 -3.70 -4.89 -5.20
N ILE A 200 -4.12 -4.27 -4.11
CA ILE A 200 -3.43 -3.10 -3.54
C ILE A 200 -3.05 -3.43 -2.10
N ASN A 201 -1.77 -3.39 -1.78
CA ASN A 201 -1.28 -3.55 -0.42
C ASN A 201 -0.05 -2.68 -0.25
N HIS A 202 0.16 -2.06 0.92
CA HIS A 202 1.35 -1.23 1.11
C HIS A 202 2.65 -2.04 0.99
N TRP A 203 2.71 -3.19 1.67
CA TRP A 203 3.85 -4.10 1.62
C TRP A 203 3.88 -4.93 0.32
N PRO A 204 5.07 -5.18 -0.27
CA PRO A 204 5.26 -6.16 -1.33
C PRO A 204 4.58 -7.51 -1.04
N LEU A 205 3.91 -8.09 -2.04
CA LEU A 205 3.32 -9.44 -1.92
C LEU A 205 4.33 -10.57 -2.19
N ARG A 206 5.58 -10.25 -2.51
CA ARG A 206 6.63 -11.25 -2.81
C ARG A 206 8.00 -10.77 -2.36
N ALA A 207 8.80 -11.69 -1.84
CA ALA A 207 10.16 -11.42 -1.40
C ALA A 207 11.10 -11.01 -2.56
N ASP A 208 10.95 -11.60 -3.75
CA ASP A 208 11.84 -11.36 -4.91
C ASP A 208 11.69 -9.96 -5.53
N LEU A 209 10.61 -9.25 -5.19
CA LEU A 209 10.36 -7.87 -5.55
C LEU A 209 11.04 -6.86 -4.61
N ILE A 210 11.52 -7.30 -3.45
CA ILE A 210 12.19 -6.42 -2.48
C ILE A 210 13.59 -6.04 -2.99
N ARG A 211 13.77 -4.75 -3.30
CA ARG A 211 14.97 -4.25 -3.99
C ARG A 211 15.57 -3.04 -3.29
N ILE A 212 16.02 -3.26 -2.06
CA ILE A 212 16.56 -2.25 -1.13
C ILE A 212 18.06 -2.44 -0.83
N PRO A 213 18.96 -2.32 -1.82
CA PRO A 213 20.38 -2.69 -1.67
C PRO A 213 21.15 -1.85 -0.62
N ARG A 214 20.59 -0.71 -0.19
CA ARG A 214 21.20 0.15 0.83
C ARG A 214 20.87 -0.28 2.26
N VAL A 215 19.80 -1.06 2.45
CA VAL A 215 19.30 -1.53 3.75
C VAL A 215 18.77 -2.98 3.65
N PRO A 216 19.59 -3.95 3.21
CA PRO A 216 19.13 -5.31 2.90
C PRO A 216 18.55 -6.04 4.12
N ARG A 217 19.01 -5.71 5.34
CA ARG A 217 18.50 -6.30 6.58
C ARG A 217 17.13 -5.76 7.02
N PHE A 218 16.52 -4.85 6.26
CA PHE A 218 15.16 -4.37 6.50
C PHE A 218 14.06 -5.30 5.93
N THR A 219 14.44 -6.29 5.11
CA THR A 219 13.53 -7.28 4.49
C THR A 219 12.50 -7.94 5.42
N PRO A 220 12.77 -8.25 6.71
CA PRO A 220 11.79 -8.88 7.59
C PRO A 220 10.50 -8.05 7.79
N TRP A 221 10.57 -6.73 7.65
CA TRP A 221 9.43 -5.83 7.83
C TRP A 221 8.68 -5.53 6.52
N CYS A 222 9.04 -6.21 5.41
CA CYS A 222 8.55 -5.88 4.08
C CYS A 222 7.41 -6.77 3.56
N GLY A 223 6.83 -7.66 4.37
CA GLY A 223 5.67 -8.47 3.99
C GLY A 223 5.66 -9.88 4.59
N THR A 224 4.98 -10.80 3.92
CA THR A 224 4.82 -12.19 4.35
C THR A 224 4.90 -13.15 3.17
N THR A 225 5.56 -14.30 3.37
CA THR A 225 5.65 -15.42 2.41
C THR A 225 4.30 -16.06 2.07
N ARG A 226 3.24 -15.74 2.82
CA ARG A 226 1.89 -16.26 2.58
C ARG A 226 1.25 -15.72 1.30
N THR A 227 1.70 -14.55 0.81
CA THR A 227 1.08 -13.85 -0.33
C THR A 227 1.78 -14.10 -1.66
N GLU A 228 2.85 -14.90 -1.66
CA GLU A 228 3.78 -15.09 -2.78
C GLU A 228 3.15 -15.48 -4.12
N ASP A 229 2.05 -16.22 -4.06
CA ASP A 229 1.33 -16.71 -5.22
C ASP A 229 -0.03 -16.03 -5.44
N TRP A 230 -0.39 -15.02 -4.64
CA TRP A 230 -1.71 -14.40 -4.68
C TRP A 230 -2.03 -13.75 -6.03
N HIS A 231 -1.03 -13.20 -6.71
CA HIS A 231 -1.18 -12.66 -8.07
C HIS A 231 -1.69 -13.72 -9.05
N ARG A 232 -1.19 -14.96 -8.97
CA ARG A 232 -1.66 -16.07 -9.80
C ARG A 232 -2.94 -16.69 -9.25
N ARG A 233 -2.95 -17.02 -7.96
CA ARG A 233 -4.05 -17.70 -7.27
C ARG A 233 -5.38 -16.95 -7.42
N TYR A 234 -5.32 -15.62 -7.38
CA TYR A 234 -6.49 -14.74 -7.52
C TYR A 234 -6.57 -14.03 -8.87
N ARG A 235 -5.78 -14.47 -9.87
CA ARG A 235 -5.82 -13.96 -11.26
C ARG A 235 -5.69 -12.44 -11.35
N ALA A 236 -4.82 -11.86 -10.54
CA ALA A 236 -4.64 -10.41 -10.48
C ALA A 236 -4.35 -9.82 -11.87
N ALA A 237 -4.97 -8.70 -12.16
CA ALA A 237 -4.68 -7.89 -13.35
C ALA A 237 -3.36 -7.14 -13.14
N VAL A 238 -3.24 -6.45 -12.00
CA VAL A 238 -2.06 -5.70 -11.56
C VAL A 238 -1.95 -5.82 -10.04
N VAL A 239 -0.73 -5.78 -9.52
CA VAL A 239 -0.45 -5.65 -8.08
C VAL A 239 0.22 -4.30 -7.83
N VAL A 240 -0.30 -3.53 -6.89
CA VAL A 240 0.18 -2.17 -6.55
C VAL A 240 0.67 -2.15 -5.12
N THR A 241 1.92 -1.73 -4.92
CA THR A 241 2.57 -1.66 -3.60
C THR A 241 3.41 -0.40 -3.41
N GLY A 242 3.85 -0.14 -2.18
CA GLY A 242 4.72 0.98 -1.81
C GLY A 242 5.89 0.50 -0.95
N HIS A 243 6.12 1.19 0.17
CA HIS A 243 6.96 0.82 1.31
C HIS A 243 8.48 0.85 1.06
N LEU A 244 8.93 0.39 -0.10
CA LEU A 244 10.35 0.18 -0.37
C LEU A 244 11.08 1.47 -0.76
N HIS A 245 10.34 2.50 -1.18
CA HIS A 245 10.86 3.73 -1.77
C HIS A 245 11.76 3.46 -2.99
N THR A 246 11.42 2.45 -3.78
CA THR A 246 12.18 2.01 -4.96
C THR A 246 11.29 1.84 -6.17
N ARG A 247 10.59 2.92 -6.53
CA ARG A 247 9.65 3.00 -7.67
C ARG A 247 10.12 2.23 -8.88
N ARG A 248 9.31 1.25 -9.30
CA ARG A 248 9.64 0.31 -10.36
C ARG A 248 8.40 -0.40 -10.90
N THR A 249 8.58 -1.03 -12.05
CA THR A 249 7.61 -1.94 -12.65
C THR A 249 8.29 -3.27 -12.89
N ASP A 250 7.65 -4.35 -12.45
CA ASP A 250 8.10 -5.72 -12.68
C ASP A 250 6.99 -6.53 -13.34
N TRP A 251 7.42 -7.61 -14.00
CA TRP A 251 6.51 -8.59 -14.60
C TRP A 251 6.91 -9.97 -14.10
N ILE A 252 6.02 -10.62 -13.36
CA ILE A 252 6.23 -11.94 -12.78
C ILE A 252 5.02 -12.81 -13.14
N ASP A 253 5.26 -13.95 -13.77
CA ASP A 253 4.21 -14.89 -14.20
C ASP A 253 3.10 -14.25 -15.05
N GLY A 254 3.43 -13.22 -15.83
CA GLY A 254 2.48 -12.46 -16.64
C GLY A 254 1.67 -11.39 -15.88
N THR A 255 1.87 -11.24 -14.57
CA THR A 255 1.25 -10.14 -13.79
C THR A 255 2.21 -8.96 -13.67
N ARG A 256 1.68 -7.75 -13.88
CA ARG A 256 2.40 -6.50 -13.62
C ARG A 256 2.39 -6.16 -12.14
N PHE A 257 3.56 -5.85 -11.59
CA PHE A 257 3.74 -5.33 -10.24
C PHE A 257 4.24 -3.89 -10.32
N GLU A 258 3.60 -2.99 -9.59
CA GLU A 258 3.92 -1.56 -9.57
C GLU A 258 4.27 -1.13 -8.16
N GLU A 259 5.55 -0.80 -7.94
CA GLU A 259 5.97 -0.06 -6.75
C GLU A 259 5.79 1.44 -7.06
N VAL A 260 4.93 2.10 -6.30
CA VAL A 260 4.43 3.46 -6.60
C VAL A 260 4.85 4.51 -5.57
N SER A 261 5.93 4.25 -4.84
CA SER A 261 6.43 5.16 -3.80
C SER A 261 6.87 6.51 -4.37
N LEU A 262 6.54 7.57 -3.65
CA LEU A 262 7.21 8.87 -3.80
C LEU A 262 8.46 8.93 -2.91
N GLY A 263 8.28 8.63 -1.62
CA GLY A 263 9.33 8.64 -0.60
C GLY A 263 9.62 10.03 -0.01
N TYR A 264 10.69 10.12 0.77
CA TYR A 264 11.11 11.35 1.43
C TYR A 264 11.65 12.40 0.43
N PRO A 265 11.73 13.69 0.82
CA PRO A 265 12.13 14.80 -0.08
C PRO A 265 13.45 14.64 -0.84
N ARG A 266 14.35 13.76 -0.39
CA ARG A 266 15.65 13.48 -1.05
C ARG A 266 15.57 12.33 -2.06
N GLN A 267 14.45 11.65 -2.17
CA GLN A 267 14.26 10.45 -2.97
C GLN A 267 13.51 10.72 -4.29
N TRP A 268 12.99 11.92 -4.48
CA TRP A 268 12.30 12.34 -5.70
C TRP A 268 12.80 13.70 -6.20
N ASP A 269 12.66 13.93 -7.51
CA ASP A 269 13.05 15.18 -8.15
C ASP A 269 11.96 16.25 -7.98
N ARG A 270 12.24 17.19 -7.07
CA ARG A 270 11.37 18.29 -6.67
C ARG A 270 11.25 19.40 -7.71
N SER A 271 12.00 19.33 -8.82
CA SER A 271 11.79 20.24 -9.95
C SER A 271 10.60 19.84 -10.82
N ARG A 272 10.08 18.62 -10.63
CA ARG A 272 8.92 18.09 -11.36
C ARG A 272 7.67 18.22 -10.50
N ASP A 273 6.53 18.43 -11.17
CA ASP A 273 5.23 18.38 -10.53
C ASP A 273 4.97 17.00 -9.90
N VAL A 274 4.35 16.97 -8.73
CA VAL A 274 4.12 15.71 -8.00
C VAL A 274 3.20 14.76 -8.77
N SER A 275 2.30 15.29 -9.60
CA SER A 275 1.41 14.50 -10.46
C SER A 275 2.17 13.70 -11.52
N SER A 276 3.41 14.09 -11.84
CA SER A 276 4.29 13.30 -12.71
C SER A 276 4.76 11.97 -12.08
N TYR A 277 4.55 11.81 -10.78
CA TYR A 277 4.79 10.58 -10.04
C TYR A 277 3.53 9.73 -9.85
N PHE A 278 2.37 10.15 -10.38
CA PHE A 278 1.22 9.25 -10.45
C PHE A 278 1.49 8.15 -11.47
N ARG A 279 1.44 6.90 -10.99
CA ARG A 279 1.54 5.73 -11.84
C ARG A 279 0.18 5.45 -12.45
N GLU A 280 0.07 5.33 -13.77
CA GLU A 280 -1.14 4.81 -14.39
C GLU A 280 -1.20 3.29 -14.25
N ILE A 281 -2.23 2.79 -13.55
CA ILE A 281 -2.46 1.37 -13.27
C ILE A 281 -3.45 0.76 -14.27
N LEU A 282 -4.51 1.49 -14.65
CA LEU A 282 -5.43 1.10 -15.71
C LEU A 282 -5.79 2.33 -16.57
N PRO A 283 -5.81 2.22 -17.91
CA PRO A 283 -5.35 1.06 -18.69
C PRO A 283 -3.82 0.86 -18.61
N GLY A 284 -3.05 1.90 -18.23
CA GLY A 284 -1.62 1.76 -17.92
C GLY A 284 -0.81 1.30 -19.11
N ARG A 285 -0.95 2.01 -20.24
CA ARG A 285 -0.27 1.72 -21.52
C ARG A 285 1.23 2.03 -21.48
#